data_AF-A0A3N5H447-F1
#
_entry.id   AF-A0A3N5H447-F1
#
_cell.length_a   1.000
_cell.length_b   1.000
_cell.length_c   1.000
_cell.angle_alpha   90.00
_cell.angle_beta   90.00
_cell.angle_gamma   90.00
#
_symmetry.space_group_name_H-M   'P 1'
#
loop_
_entity.id
_entity.type
_entity.pdbx_description
1 polymer ?
#
loop_
_entity_poly.entity_id
_entity_poly.type
_entity_poly.pdbx_seq_one_letter_code
_entity_poly.pdbx_strand_id
1 'polypeptide(L)'
;MRALLMRLTLASTLLLAVACNRDLTARPPVESRLYYPSGVAFAPAADGGLGRLYVANSNFDRRFDIGWVTAIDLAQVRTGADDGARAVPLPGDPVPPPPDGGSDQGRPVQFVDLATNAGSIVKIASFAGLATVDDAGTRLFVPSRSEGDELAIMDITPPTDGGTP
;
A
#
# COMPACT_ATOMS: atom_id res chain seq x y z
N MET A 1 -10.31 55.17 -20.32
CA MET A 1 -10.71 53.74 -20.51
C MET A 1 -9.54 52.76 -20.42
N ARG A 2 -8.44 52.90 -21.17
CA ARG A 2 -7.29 51.96 -21.13
C ARG A 2 -6.69 51.72 -19.74
N ALA A 3 -6.50 52.78 -18.94
CA ALA A 3 -5.95 52.67 -17.59
C ALA A 3 -6.89 51.93 -16.61
N LEU A 4 -8.21 52.01 -16.81
CA LEU A 4 -9.19 51.30 -15.99
C LEU A 4 -9.20 49.81 -16.33
N LEU A 5 -9.13 49.47 -17.62
CA LEU A 5 -9.01 48.08 -18.09
C LEU A 5 -7.74 47.41 -17.56
N MET A 6 -6.60 48.11 -17.63
CA MET A 6 -5.30 47.58 -17.18
C MET A 6 -5.27 47.31 -15.67
N ARG A 7 -5.91 48.18 -14.87
CA ARG A 7 -6.06 47.99 -13.42
C ARG A 7 -6.96 46.81 -13.08
N LEU A 8 -8.08 46.64 -13.80
CA LEU A 8 -8.94 45.47 -13.62
C LEU A 8 -8.23 44.17 -13.97
N THR A 9 -7.50 44.12 -15.08
CA THR A 9 -6.76 42.91 -15.47
C THR A 9 -5.68 42.55 -14.46
N LEU A 10 -4.98 43.54 -13.90
CA LEU A 10 -3.94 43.32 -12.90
C LEU A 10 -4.52 42.87 -11.55
N ALA A 11 -5.67 43.43 -11.15
CA ALA A 11 -6.36 43.00 -9.95
C ALA A 11 -6.87 41.56 -10.07
N SER A 12 -7.43 41.18 -11.22
CA SER A 12 -7.90 39.82 -11.49
C SER A 12 -6.76 38.79 -11.48
N THR A 13 -5.60 39.11 -12.09
CA THR A 13 -4.44 38.19 -12.07
C THR A 13 -3.83 38.05 -10.68
N LEU A 14 -3.80 39.12 -9.87
CA LEU A 14 -3.38 39.01 -8.46
C LEU A 14 -4.36 38.16 -7.64
N LEU A 15 -5.67 38.31 -7.83
CA LEU A 15 -6.68 37.49 -7.15
C LEU A 15 -6.57 36.00 -7.54
N LEU A 16 -6.28 35.68 -8.80
CA LEU A 16 -5.98 34.32 -9.27
C LEU A 16 -4.70 33.75 -8.66
N ALA A 17 -3.67 34.57 -8.46
CA ALA A 17 -2.42 34.14 -7.81
C ALA A 17 -2.61 33.80 -6.33
N VAL A 18 -3.48 34.52 -5.61
CA VAL A 18 -3.81 34.27 -4.20
C VAL A 18 -4.81 33.13 -4.02
N ALA A 19 -5.70 32.90 -4.99
CA ALA A 19 -6.64 31.78 -4.98
C ALA A 19 -5.95 30.41 -5.16
N CYS A 20 -4.71 30.40 -5.64
CA CYS A 20 -3.89 29.21 -5.74
C CYS A 20 -3.31 28.89 -4.34
N ASN A 21 -4.15 28.41 -3.45
CA ASN A 21 -3.74 28.01 -2.11
C ASN A 21 -2.85 26.76 -2.21
N ARG A 22 -1.54 26.96 -2.14
CA ARG A 22 -0.54 25.89 -2.16
C ARG A 22 -0.36 25.19 -0.82
N ASP A 23 -1.00 25.68 0.24
CA ASP A 23 -0.99 25.06 1.57
C ASP A 23 -1.98 23.89 1.65
N LEU A 24 -1.90 22.96 0.71
CA LEU A 24 -2.48 21.64 0.89
C LEU A 24 -1.59 20.89 1.87
N THR A 25 -2.09 20.68 3.10
CA THR A 25 -1.42 19.79 4.05
C THR A 25 -1.32 18.40 3.43
N ALA A 26 -0.10 17.93 3.22
CA ALA A 26 0.14 16.61 2.64
C ALA A 26 -0.49 15.52 3.52
N ARG A 27 -1.15 14.54 2.89
CA ARG A 27 -1.81 13.42 3.56
C ARG A 27 -1.12 12.12 3.13
N PRO A 28 0.02 11.78 3.77
CA PRO A 28 0.82 10.63 3.39
C PRO A 28 0.12 9.31 3.78
N PRO A 29 0.46 8.20 3.10
CA PRO A 29 0.03 6.85 3.47
C PRO A 29 0.21 6.51 4.94
N VAL A 30 -0.54 5.53 5.42
CA VAL A 30 -0.33 4.89 6.73
C VAL A 30 0.59 3.69 6.58
N GLU A 31 1.59 3.59 7.47
CA GLU A 31 2.67 2.61 7.32
C GLU A 31 2.45 1.29 8.05
N SER A 32 1.61 1.30 9.08
CA SER A 32 1.40 0.17 10.00
C SER A 32 0.12 -0.63 9.74
N ARG A 33 -0.67 -0.26 8.72
CA ARG A 33 -1.94 -0.92 8.41
C ARG A 33 -2.29 -0.80 6.94
N LEU A 34 -3.09 -1.77 6.48
CA LEU A 34 -3.74 -1.70 5.19
C LEU A 34 -4.90 -0.69 5.24
N TYR A 35 -5.18 -0.03 4.12
CA TYR A 35 -6.27 0.93 4.00
C TYR A 35 -6.92 0.82 2.62
N TYR A 36 -8.18 0.38 2.57
CA TYR A 36 -8.88 -0.01 1.33
C TYR A 36 -8.01 -0.88 0.39
N PRO A 37 -7.63 -2.10 0.83
CA PRO A 37 -6.91 -3.02 -0.03
C PRO A 37 -7.77 -3.35 -1.25
N SER A 38 -7.25 -3.08 -2.44
CA SER A 38 -7.96 -3.25 -3.71
C SER A 38 -7.37 -4.36 -4.58
N GLY A 39 -6.05 -4.58 -4.48
CA GLY A 39 -5.34 -5.62 -5.20
C GLY A 39 -4.34 -6.34 -4.30
N VAL A 40 -4.13 -7.63 -4.54
CA VAL A 40 -3.14 -8.45 -3.84
C VAL A 40 -2.36 -9.28 -4.83
N ALA A 41 -1.06 -9.38 -4.63
CA ALA A 41 -0.19 -10.27 -5.39
C ALA A 41 0.78 -10.99 -4.47
N PHE A 42 1.03 -12.26 -4.75
CA PHE A 42 1.91 -13.10 -3.96
C PHE A 42 3.20 -13.37 -4.73
N ALA A 43 4.35 -13.11 -4.10
CA ALA A 43 5.66 -13.50 -4.61
C ALA A 43 6.20 -14.66 -3.74
N PRO A 44 6.34 -15.87 -4.28
CA PRO A 44 6.89 -17.00 -3.52
C PRO A 44 8.36 -16.73 -3.15
N ALA A 45 8.80 -17.26 -2.01
CA ALA A 45 10.22 -17.20 -1.67
C ALA A 45 11.02 -18.22 -2.51
N ALA A 46 12.17 -17.80 -3.02
CA ALA A 46 13.03 -18.65 -3.84
C ALA A 46 13.58 -19.88 -3.09
N ASP A 47 13.65 -19.81 -1.76
CA ASP A 47 14.14 -20.87 -0.87
C ASP A 47 13.01 -21.78 -0.33
N GLY A 48 11.77 -21.62 -0.81
CA GLY A 48 10.61 -22.37 -0.34
C GLY A 48 10.01 -21.84 0.97
N GLY A 49 10.47 -20.69 1.47
CA GLY A 49 9.85 -19.97 2.57
C GLY A 49 8.47 -19.36 2.24
N LEU A 50 7.95 -18.58 3.18
CA LEU A 50 6.58 -18.03 3.09
C LEU A 50 6.38 -17.02 1.96
N GLY A 51 7.44 -16.34 1.50
CA GLY A 51 7.36 -15.32 0.46
C GLY A 51 6.83 -13.98 0.96
N ARG A 52 6.37 -13.15 0.02
CA ARG A 52 5.85 -11.81 0.30
C ARG A 52 4.48 -11.61 -0.30
N LEU A 53 3.65 -10.83 0.39
CA LEU A 53 2.38 -10.33 -0.11
C LEU A 53 2.51 -8.84 -0.43
N TYR A 54 2.18 -8.47 -1.67
CA TYR A 54 2.07 -7.09 -2.10
C TYR A 54 0.61 -6.70 -2.11
N VAL A 55 0.27 -5.67 -1.35
CA VAL A 55 -1.10 -5.19 -1.21
C VAL A 55 -1.20 -3.79 -1.78
N ALA A 56 -1.94 -3.63 -2.87
CA ALA A 56 -2.30 -2.34 -3.40
C ALA A 56 -3.43 -1.73 -2.55
N ASN A 57 -3.18 -0.54 -2.01
CA ASN A 57 -4.09 0.24 -1.19
C ASN A 57 -4.64 1.40 -2.02
N SER A 58 -5.97 1.46 -2.11
CA SER A 58 -6.67 2.53 -2.82
C SER A 58 -6.95 3.70 -1.89
N ASN A 59 -6.95 4.90 -2.46
CA ASN A 59 -7.36 6.13 -1.78
C ASN A 59 -8.78 6.55 -2.22
N PHE A 60 -9.70 5.59 -2.25
CA PHE A 60 -11.06 5.81 -2.77
C PHE A 60 -11.83 6.90 -2.02
N ASP A 61 -11.67 6.98 -0.69
CA ASP A 61 -12.32 7.97 0.16
C ASP A 61 -11.59 9.33 0.21
N ARG A 62 -10.52 9.49 -0.59
CA ARG A 62 -9.68 10.69 -0.68
C ARG A 62 -9.09 11.13 0.67
N ARG A 63 -8.90 10.22 1.63
CA ARG A 63 -8.24 10.55 2.91
C ARG A 63 -6.77 10.89 2.73
N PHE A 64 -6.14 10.28 1.74
CA PHE A 64 -4.74 10.49 1.37
C PHE A 64 -4.67 11.25 0.04
N ASP A 65 -3.48 11.57 -0.43
CA ASP A 65 -3.29 12.22 -1.74
C ASP A 65 -2.91 11.22 -2.84
N ILE A 66 -2.54 10.00 -2.48
CA ILE A 66 -1.97 8.97 -3.36
C ILE A 66 -2.46 7.57 -3.00
N GLY A 67 -2.34 6.62 -3.93
CA GLY A 67 -2.38 5.19 -3.63
C GLY A 67 -1.00 4.69 -3.20
N TRP A 68 -0.92 3.47 -2.68
CA TRP A 68 0.37 2.86 -2.36
C TRP A 68 0.30 1.33 -2.35
N VAL A 69 1.43 0.69 -2.59
CA VAL A 69 1.64 -0.73 -2.35
C VAL A 69 2.30 -0.90 -1.00
N THR A 70 1.84 -1.86 -0.21
CA THR A 70 2.50 -2.35 1.01
C THR A 70 3.06 -3.74 0.73
N ALA A 71 4.38 -3.91 0.87
CA ALA A 71 5.02 -5.22 0.87
C ALA A 71 5.06 -5.81 2.28
N ILE A 72 4.54 -7.02 2.42
CA ILE A 72 4.45 -7.74 3.68
C ILE A 72 5.31 -8.99 3.59
N ASP A 73 6.34 -9.07 4.43
CA ASP A 73 7.10 -10.31 4.61
C ASP A 73 6.31 -11.26 5.51
N LEU A 74 5.78 -12.32 4.91
CA LEU A 74 4.94 -13.28 5.62
C LEU A 74 5.71 -14.03 6.71
N ALA A 75 7.04 -14.10 6.64
CA ALA A 75 7.88 -14.66 7.70
C ALA A 75 7.95 -13.78 8.96
N GLN A 76 7.56 -12.50 8.86
CA GLN A 76 7.55 -11.56 9.99
C GLN A 76 6.14 -11.32 10.56
N VAL A 77 5.08 -11.76 9.88
CA VAL A 77 3.69 -11.57 10.32
C VAL A 77 3.39 -12.40 11.58
N ARG A 78 2.74 -11.79 12.58
CA ARG A 78 2.43 -12.42 13.88
C ARG A 78 0.98 -12.17 14.32
N THR A 79 0.44 -13.13 15.08
CA THR A 79 -0.81 -12.92 15.83
C THR A 79 -0.59 -11.94 17.00
N GLY A 80 -1.67 -11.54 17.67
CA GLY A 80 -1.58 -10.72 18.88
C GLY A 80 -0.81 -11.42 20.01
N ALA A 81 -0.35 -10.63 20.98
CA ALA A 81 0.30 -11.15 22.18
C ALA A 81 -0.62 -12.11 22.96
N ASP A 82 -1.92 -11.82 22.99
CA ASP A 82 -2.94 -12.67 23.63
C ASP A 82 -3.07 -14.05 22.95
N ASP A 83 -2.70 -14.13 21.67
CA ASP A 83 -2.65 -15.36 20.88
C ASP A 83 -1.26 -16.02 20.88
N GLY A 84 -0.34 -15.54 21.73
CA GLY A 84 1.02 -16.08 21.85
C GLY A 84 1.97 -15.71 20.72
N ALA A 85 1.66 -14.66 19.94
CA ALA A 85 2.46 -14.19 18.80
C ALA A 85 2.83 -15.31 17.81
N ARG A 86 1.86 -16.16 17.45
CA ARG A 86 2.00 -17.24 16.47
C ARG A 86 2.41 -16.69 15.11
N ALA A 87 3.34 -17.38 14.45
CA ALA A 87 3.75 -17.06 13.09
C ALA A 87 2.83 -17.70 12.04
N VAL A 88 2.86 -17.19 10.81
CA VAL A 88 2.21 -17.85 9.67
C VAL A 88 2.92 -19.20 9.41
N PRO A 89 2.20 -20.32 9.34
CA PRO A 89 2.79 -21.62 9.03
C PRO A 89 3.15 -21.72 7.55
N LEU A 90 4.18 -22.52 7.22
CA LEU A 90 4.50 -22.79 5.82
C LEU A 90 3.30 -23.47 5.13
N PRO A 91 3.12 -23.25 3.81
CA PRO A 91 2.09 -23.96 3.07
C PRO A 91 2.24 -25.48 3.24
N GLY A 92 1.19 -26.13 3.75
CA GLY A 92 1.17 -27.58 4.01
C GLY A 92 1.54 -27.98 5.44
N ASP A 93 2.08 -27.06 6.25
CA ASP A 93 2.35 -27.33 7.66
C ASP A 93 1.06 -27.25 8.50
N PRO A 94 0.95 -28.06 9.57
CA PRO A 94 -0.16 -27.96 10.51
C PRO A 94 -0.12 -26.63 11.26
N VAL A 95 -1.29 -26.00 11.43
CA VAL A 95 -1.44 -24.81 12.27
C VAL A 95 -1.44 -25.24 13.75
N PRO A 96 -0.55 -24.69 14.61
CA PRO A 96 -0.56 -24.99 16.04
C PRO A 96 -1.89 -24.57 16.68
N PRO A 97 -2.44 -25.36 17.63
CA PRO A 97 -3.66 -24.97 18.32
C PRO A 97 -3.47 -23.65 19.09
N PRO A 98 -4.54 -22.87 19.28
CA PRO A 98 -4.49 -21.65 20.08
C PRO A 98 -4.01 -21.91 21.52
N PRO A 99 -3.43 -20.90 22.21
CA PRO A 99 -2.86 -21.06 23.54
C PRO A 99 -3.84 -21.57 24.61
N ASP A 100 -5.14 -21.37 24.38
CA ASP A 100 -6.21 -21.87 25.25
C ASP A 100 -6.49 -23.39 25.08
N GLY A 101 -5.75 -24.07 24.19
CA GLY A 101 -5.92 -25.49 23.88
C GLY A 101 -7.19 -25.79 23.07
N GLY A 102 -7.87 -24.76 22.57
CA GLY A 102 -9.06 -24.87 21.74
C GLY A 102 -8.76 -25.30 20.30
N SER A 103 -9.81 -25.31 19.48
CA SER A 103 -9.68 -25.44 18.03
C SER A 103 -9.88 -24.07 17.38
N ASP A 104 -9.05 -23.74 16.38
CA ASP A 104 -9.30 -22.58 15.51
C ASP A 104 -10.50 -22.84 14.56
N GLN A 105 -11.13 -24.02 14.61
CA GLN A 105 -12.37 -24.29 13.87
C GLN A 105 -13.49 -23.35 14.32
N GLY A 106 -13.84 -22.41 13.45
CA GLY A 106 -14.89 -21.42 13.67
C GLY A 106 -14.39 -20.08 14.20
N ARG A 107 -13.08 -19.89 14.40
CA ARG A 107 -12.48 -18.60 14.79
C ARG A 107 -11.41 -18.19 13.77
N PRO A 108 -11.58 -17.09 13.04
CA PRO A 108 -10.51 -16.56 12.20
C PRO A 108 -9.28 -16.23 13.06
N VAL A 109 -8.12 -16.80 12.72
CA VAL A 109 -6.84 -16.41 13.34
C VAL A 109 -6.54 -14.97 12.94
N GLN A 110 -6.32 -14.09 13.92
CA GLN A 110 -6.08 -12.67 13.67
C GLN A 110 -4.58 -12.37 13.70
N PHE A 111 -4.06 -11.99 12.54
CA PHE A 111 -2.74 -11.41 12.41
C PHE A 111 -2.87 -9.89 12.51
N VAL A 112 -2.49 -9.35 13.67
CA VAL A 112 -2.65 -7.93 13.99
C VAL A 112 -1.36 -7.14 13.80
N ASP A 113 -0.22 -7.84 13.68
CA ASP A 113 1.07 -7.25 13.36
C ASP A 113 1.55 -7.76 12.00
N LEU A 114 1.63 -6.84 11.04
CA LEU A 114 2.13 -7.09 9.69
C LEU A 114 3.65 -6.92 9.58
N ALA A 115 4.30 -6.42 10.63
CA ALA A 115 5.73 -6.09 10.66
C ALA A 115 6.16 -5.13 9.53
N THR A 116 5.27 -4.20 9.13
CA THR A 116 5.53 -3.22 8.07
C THR A 116 6.11 -1.91 8.63
N ASN A 117 6.90 -1.21 7.83
CA ASN A 117 7.46 0.10 8.15
C ASN A 117 7.48 1.00 6.90
N ALA A 118 8.01 2.22 7.01
CA ALA A 118 8.13 3.17 5.90
C ALA A 118 8.82 2.57 4.65
N GLY A 119 9.81 1.70 4.84
CA GLY A 119 10.52 1.02 3.75
C GLY A 119 9.67 -0.02 3.02
N SER A 120 8.60 -0.52 3.65
CA SER A 120 7.68 -1.49 3.07
C SER A 120 6.70 -0.89 2.06
N ILE A 121 6.78 0.41 1.77
CA ILE A 121 5.75 1.13 1.01
C ILE A 121 6.31 1.76 -0.25
N VAL A 122 5.61 1.50 -1.37
CA VAL A 122 5.81 2.24 -2.61
C VAL A 122 4.59 3.05 -2.96
N LYS A 123 4.80 4.33 -3.21
CA LYS A 123 3.76 5.26 -3.61
C LYS A 123 3.40 5.04 -5.08
N ILE A 124 2.11 5.02 -5.37
CA ILE A 124 1.60 4.92 -6.73
C ILE A 124 0.48 5.94 -6.94
N ALA A 125 0.06 6.08 -8.20
CA ALA A 125 -1.09 6.90 -8.51
C ALA A 125 -2.36 6.39 -7.81
N SER A 126 -3.32 7.30 -7.64
CA SER A 126 -4.60 6.98 -7.01
C SER A 126 -5.38 5.96 -7.84
N PHE A 127 -6.22 5.16 -7.18
CA PHE A 127 -7.10 4.13 -7.79
C PHE A 127 -6.39 2.90 -8.37
N ALA A 128 -5.36 2.41 -7.67
CA ALA A 128 -4.86 1.06 -7.88
C ALA A 128 -5.97 0.03 -7.68
N GLY A 129 -6.10 -0.92 -8.60
CA GLY A 129 -7.24 -1.86 -8.59
C GLY A 129 -6.86 -3.34 -8.57
N LEU A 130 -5.78 -3.72 -9.24
CA LEU A 130 -5.29 -5.10 -9.30
C LEU A 130 -3.78 -5.10 -9.07
N ALA A 131 -3.23 -6.23 -8.65
CA ALA A 131 -1.80 -6.43 -8.54
C ALA A 131 -1.46 -7.83 -9.06
N THR A 132 -0.38 -7.95 -9.82
CA THR A 132 0.17 -9.27 -10.21
C THR A 132 1.69 -9.22 -10.17
N VAL A 133 2.30 -10.34 -9.85
CA VAL A 133 3.74 -10.53 -9.92
C VAL A 133 4.05 -11.40 -11.14
N ASP A 134 5.23 -11.25 -11.73
CA ASP A 134 5.72 -12.16 -12.78
C ASP A 134 6.04 -13.55 -12.23
N ASP A 135 6.18 -14.54 -13.12
CA ASP A 135 6.48 -15.92 -12.72
C ASP A 135 7.80 -16.05 -11.94
N ALA A 136 8.74 -15.13 -12.17
CA ALA A 136 10.03 -15.11 -11.48
C ALA A 136 9.98 -14.46 -10.09
N GLY A 137 8.88 -13.81 -9.70
CA GLY A 137 8.80 -13.12 -8.41
C GLY A 137 9.62 -11.83 -8.34
N THR A 138 10.03 -11.28 -9.48
CA THR A 138 10.97 -10.15 -9.58
C THR A 138 10.31 -8.83 -9.91
N ARG A 139 9.07 -8.83 -10.39
CA ARG A 139 8.40 -7.62 -10.86
C ARG A 139 6.93 -7.61 -10.52
N LEU A 140 6.49 -6.51 -9.93
CA LEU A 140 5.10 -6.23 -9.59
C LEU A 140 4.47 -5.30 -10.63
N PHE A 141 3.24 -5.61 -11.04
CA PHE A 141 2.44 -4.82 -11.98
C PHE A 141 1.14 -4.39 -11.30
N VAL A 142 0.87 -3.09 -11.31
CA VAL A 142 -0.31 -2.49 -10.67
C VAL A 142 -0.97 -1.51 -11.63
N PRO A 143 -2.09 -1.88 -12.29
CA PRO A 143 -2.86 -0.90 -13.06
C PRO A 143 -3.51 0.13 -12.14
N SER A 144 -3.39 1.41 -12.51
CA SER A 144 -4.21 2.48 -11.95
C SER A 144 -5.36 2.83 -12.91
N ARG A 145 -6.40 3.48 -12.39
CA ARG A 145 -7.55 3.97 -13.18
C ARG A 145 -7.58 5.49 -13.28
N SER A 146 -6.45 6.17 -13.10
CA SER A 146 -6.40 7.62 -13.22
C SER A 146 -6.23 8.04 -14.69
N GLU A 147 -6.83 9.17 -15.09
CA GLU A 147 -6.78 9.65 -16.47
C GLU A 147 -5.34 9.99 -16.88
N GLY A 148 -4.82 9.30 -17.89
CA GLY A 148 -3.46 9.50 -18.41
C GLY A 148 -2.37 8.67 -17.72
N ASP A 149 -2.75 7.75 -16.82
CA ASP A 149 -1.76 6.90 -16.15
C ASP A 149 -1.31 5.70 -16.94
N GLU A 150 -0.06 5.35 -16.69
CA GLU A 150 0.61 4.15 -17.17
C GLU A 150 0.51 3.02 -16.11
N LEU A 151 0.73 1.78 -16.56
CA LEU A 151 0.89 0.63 -15.68
C LEU A 151 2.05 0.88 -14.71
N ALA A 152 1.80 0.86 -13.39
CA ALA A 152 2.89 0.92 -12.43
C ALA A 152 3.63 -0.43 -12.46
N ILE A 153 4.92 -0.38 -12.76
CA ILE A 153 5.82 -1.53 -12.78
C ILE A 153 6.85 -1.29 -11.69
N MET A 154 7.07 -2.27 -10.82
CA MET A 154 8.06 -2.16 -9.75
C MET A 154 9.00 -3.35 -9.79
N ASP A 155 10.30 -3.10 -9.78
CA ASP A 155 11.28 -4.16 -9.59
C ASP A 155 11.34 -4.49 -8.09
N ILE A 156 11.24 -5.78 -7.77
CA ILE A 156 11.29 -6.29 -6.41
C ILE A 156 12.76 -6.54 -6.04
N THR A 157 13.32 -5.72 -5.15
CA THR A 157 14.69 -5.91 -4.67
C THR A 157 14.71 -6.31 -3.18
N PRO A 158 15.26 -7.49 -2.83
CA PRO A 158 15.50 -7.84 -1.43
C PRO A 158 16.47 -6.84 -0.77
N PRO A 159 16.37 -6.56 0.55
CA PRO A 159 15.48 -7.20 1.53
C PRO A 159 14.22 -6.39 1.92
N THR A 160 14.06 -5.13 1.51
CA THR A 160 13.16 -4.19 2.22
C THR A 160 12.06 -3.49 1.42
N ASP A 161 12.04 -3.50 0.10
CA ASP A 161 11.82 -2.22 -0.59
C ASP A 161 10.39 -1.80 -0.94
N GLY A 162 9.40 -2.69 -0.88
CA GLY A 162 8.13 -2.40 -1.53
C GLY A 162 8.23 -2.25 -3.06
N GLY A 163 9.43 -2.41 -3.62
CA GLY A 163 9.86 -2.13 -4.99
C GLY A 163 10.48 -0.73 -5.20
N THR A 164 11.14 -0.53 -6.34
CA THR A 164 11.35 0.81 -6.92
C THR A 164 10.48 0.93 -8.17
N PRO A 165 9.71 2.03 -8.35
CA PRO A 165 9.02 2.29 -9.60
C PRO A 165 9.99 2.52 -10.77
#